data_AF-J7S2S7-F1
#
_entry.id   AF-J7S2S7-F1
#
_cell.length_a   1.000
_cell.length_b   1.000
_cell.length_c   1.000
_cell.angle_alpha   90.00
_cell.angle_beta   90.00
_cell.angle_gamma   90.00
#
_symmetry.space_group_name_H-M   'P 1'
#
loop_
_entity.id
_entity.type
_entity.pdbx_description
1 polymer ?
#
loop_
_entity_poly.entity_id
_entity_poly.type
_entity_poly.pdbx_seq_one_letter_code
_entity_poly.pdbx_strand_id
1 'polypeptide(L)'
;MTNDSVKIVIPYRLQWELDDSLPLWKELEDKHGVEFIRYKMTTADEFRKWLRGSELSAVWITEEFCSILGGPSEFLNDFPSTLKAVLVPWVGIDYVLNKEQCALLRKERDVNVVNVGPNAANSVCEMALYLVLSVFRMTSFWEYLIKFVEFGKVMNCRDYLGTEIDDVEDLQLICKNGSEKIINHYQFPKKLKPSEDGEIVDVVQKFQIGGKKIVSPMGKTALLLGFGSIGQTIAKKLHLAFDMKIQYHKRSGPLSEEQLGFKAEFVPDLEDAKSWSEADIIVMALPGNATTDDIINYKTLAMCKDGVRVVNVGRGSCIDEDALLRALKSGKVASCGLDVFKNESTSIRKDFIQRWDVTALPHMGSAVMDMMSLQTLITLQNAEDIFVKGGKGVYPVN
;
A
#
# COMPACT_ATOMS: atom_id res chain seq x y z
N MET A 1 0.13 -32.47 -31.86
CA MET A 1 0.70 -31.10 -31.83
C MET A 1 2.12 -31.26 -31.37
N THR A 2 3.09 -30.69 -32.09
CA THR A 2 4.51 -30.77 -31.74
C THR A 2 4.68 -30.28 -30.30
N ASN A 3 5.31 -31.13 -29.48
CA ASN A 3 5.50 -30.89 -28.06
C ASN A 3 6.66 -29.90 -27.91
N ASP A 4 6.44 -28.63 -28.30
CA ASP A 4 7.43 -27.58 -28.13
C ASP A 4 7.67 -27.43 -26.63
N SER A 5 8.93 -27.55 -26.19
CA SER A 5 9.25 -27.55 -24.76
C SER A 5 8.90 -26.18 -24.17
N VAL A 6 8.08 -26.19 -23.12
CA VAL A 6 7.61 -24.96 -22.47
C VAL A 6 8.76 -24.40 -21.64
N LYS A 7 9.21 -23.19 -21.93
CA LYS A 7 10.34 -22.55 -21.22
C LYS A 7 9.88 -21.31 -20.48
N ILE A 8 10.00 -21.32 -19.15
CA ILE A 8 9.60 -20.23 -18.28
C ILE A 8 10.86 -19.63 -17.66
N VAL A 9 11.20 -18.39 -18.01
CA VAL A 9 12.34 -17.70 -17.39
C VAL A 9 11.95 -17.05 -16.08
N ILE A 10 12.82 -17.18 -15.08
CA ILE A 10 12.73 -16.52 -13.78
C ILE A 10 14.02 -15.69 -13.60
N PRO A 11 14.01 -14.39 -13.92
CA PRO A 11 15.17 -13.52 -13.75
C PRO A 11 15.40 -13.22 -12.26
N TYR A 12 16.64 -13.32 -11.79
CA TYR A 12 17.03 -13.03 -10.39
C TYR A 12 18.46 -12.49 -10.32
N ARG A 13 18.88 -11.83 -9.24
CA ARG A 13 20.26 -11.35 -9.04
C ARG A 13 20.87 -11.85 -7.73
N LEU A 14 20.26 -11.54 -6.60
CA LEU A 14 20.74 -11.86 -5.26
C LEU A 14 19.78 -12.77 -4.51
N GLN A 15 18.48 -12.52 -4.60
CA GLN A 15 17.48 -13.21 -3.79
C GLN A 15 16.59 -14.12 -4.65
N TRP A 16 16.22 -15.23 -4.04
CA TRP A 16 15.26 -16.17 -4.61
C TRP A 16 13.91 -15.95 -3.91
N GLU A 17 13.05 -15.14 -4.51
CA GLU A 17 11.77 -14.69 -3.96
C GLU A 17 10.63 -15.68 -4.26
N LEU A 18 10.92 -16.97 -4.09
CA LEU A 18 10.00 -18.05 -4.47
C LEU A 18 10.10 -19.21 -3.50
N ASP A 19 8.98 -19.89 -3.27
CA ASP A 19 8.94 -21.15 -2.54
C ASP A 19 9.25 -22.32 -3.48
N ASP A 20 10.51 -22.76 -3.52
CA ASP A 20 10.97 -23.88 -4.35
C ASP A 20 10.66 -25.26 -3.75
N SER A 21 10.02 -25.32 -2.58
CA SER A 21 9.62 -26.58 -1.93
C SER A 21 8.27 -27.12 -2.44
N LEU A 22 7.50 -26.31 -3.17
CA LEU A 22 6.17 -26.68 -3.64
C LEU A 22 6.21 -27.90 -4.59
N PRO A 23 5.44 -28.97 -4.34
CA PRO A 23 5.42 -30.17 -5.18
C PRO A 23 5.07 -29.91 -6.65
N LEU A 24 4.32 -28.84 -6.92
CA LEU A 24 3.85 -28.47 -8.26
C LEU A 24 4.99 -28.09 -9.21
N TRP A 25 6.15 -27.64 -8.71
CA TRP A 25 7.36 -27.44 -9.54
C TRP A 25 7.72 -28.74 -10.26
N LYS A 26 7.95 -29.81 -9.49
CA LYS A 26 8.35 -31.13 -10.01
C LYS A 26 7.26 -31.74 -10.87
N GLU A 27 6.00 -31.54 -10.53
CA GLU A 27 4.90 -32.04 -11.35
C GLU A 27 4.90 -31.43 -12.76
N LEU A 28 5.11 -30.11 -12.87
CA LEU A 28 5.21 -29.43 -14.15
C LEU A 28 6.46 -29.83 -14.94
N GLU A 29 7.59 -30.01 -14.26
CA GLU A 29 8.85 -30.47 -14.88
C GLU A 29 8.73 -31.92 -15.38
N ASP A 30 8.42 -32.85 -14.48
CA ASP A 30 8.50 -34.29 -14.74
C ASP A 30 7.37 -34.82 -15.63
N LYS A 31 6.14 -34.30 -15.46
CA LYS A 31 4.96 -34.81 -16.18
C LYS A 31 4.59 -33.99 -17.40
N HIS A 32 4.93 -32.70 -17.41
CA HIS A 32 4.47 -31.77 -18.43
C HIS A 32 5.62 -31.15 -19.24
N GLY A 33 6.89 -31.45 -18.92
CA GLY A 33 8.04 -31.01 -19.68
C GLY A 33 8.24 -29.49 -19.65
N VAL A 34 7.78 -28.83 -18.58
CA VAL A 34 8.01 -27.40 -18.35
C VAL A 34 9.43 -27.21 -17.82
N GLU A 35 10.23 -26.40 -18.51
CA GLU A 35 11.59 -26.03 -18.10
C GLU A 35 11.57 -24.66 -17.43
N PHE A 36 11.98 -24.60 -16.16
CA PHE A 36 12.15 -23.35 -15.43
C PHE A 36 13.60 -22.85 -15.51
N ILE A 37 13.81 -21.80 -16.30
CA ILE A 37 15.13 -21.22 -16.55
C ILE A 37 15.39 -20.14 -15.51
N ARG A 38 16.21 -20.44 -14.51
CA ARG A 38 16.70 -19.46 -13.53
C ARG A 38 17.77 -18.60 -14.19
N TYR A 39 17.44 -17.36 -14.55
CA TYR A 39 18.37 -16.47 -15.24
C TYR A 39 19.00 -15.47 -14.28
N LYS A 40 20.30 -15.62 -14.02
CA LYS A 40 21.05 -14.69 -13.17
C LYS A 40 21.35 -13.39 -13.92
N MET A 41 20.63 -12.33 -13.58
CA MET A 41 20.72 -11.00 -14.18
C MET A 41 22.03 -10.30 -13.84
N THR A 42 22.54 -9.58 -14.83
CA THR A 42 23.74 -8.75 -14.76
C THR A 42 23.41 -7.30 -15.12
N THR A 43 23.13 -7.02 -16.39
CA THR A 43 22.76 -5.71 -16.91
C THR A 43 21.53 -5.82 -17.84
N ALA A 44 20.83 -4.71 -18.05
CA ALA A 44 19.68 -4.66 -18.96
C ALA A 44 20.07 -5.02 -20.40
N ASP A 45 21.23 -4.58 -20.87
CA ASP A 45 21.69 -4.87 -22.23
C ASP A 45 22.07 -6.34 -22.43
N GLU A 46 22.67 -6.98 -21.43
CA GLU A 46 22.96 -8.42 -21.47
C GLU A 46 21.67 -9.24 -21.46
N PHE A 47 20.71 -8.87 -20.60
CA PHE A 47 19.41 -9.52 -20.58
C PHE A 47 18.65 -9.35 -21.90
N ARG A 48 18.65 -8.14 -22.47
CA ARG A 48 18.05 -7.84 -23.78
C ARG A 48 18.67 -8.67 -24.89
N LYS A 49 20.01 -8.78 -24.93
CA LYS A 49 20.71 -9.60 -25.92
C LYS A 49 20.35 -11.07 -25.79
N TRP A 50 20.24 -11.57 -24.55
CA TRP A 50 19.83 -12.93 -24.28
C TRP A 50 18.36 -13.20 -24.67
N LEU A 51 17.44 -12.29 -24.33
CA LEU A 51 16.01 -12.39 -24.67
C LEU A 51 15.76 -12.51 -26.18
N ARG A 52 16.47 -11.72 -26.99
CA ARG A 52 16.31 -11.75 -28.45
C ARG A 52 16.79 -13.05 -29.10
N GLY A 53 17.68 -13.79 -28.43
CA GLY A 53 18.22 -15.05 -28.89
C GLY A 53 17.58 -16.28 -28.24
N SER A 54 16.59 -16.09 -27.37
CA SER A 54 15.94 -17.17 -26.65
C SER A 54 14.59 -17.54 -27.26
N GLU A 55 14.19 -18.80 -27.09
CA GLU A 55 12.83 -19.26 -27.33
C GLU A 55 12.19 -19.48 -25.96
N LEU A 56 11.31 -18.56 -25.56
CA LEU A 56 10.65 -18.57 -24.26
C LEU A 56 9.15 -18.61 -24.42
N SER A 57 8.48 -19.38 -23.56
CA SER A 57 7.02 -19.47 -23.49
C SER A 57 6.46 -18.50 -22.46
N ALA A 58 7.17 -18.24 -21.35
CA ALA A 58 6.74 -17.26 -20.36
C ALA A 58 7.91 -16.56 -19.65
N VAL A 59 7.61 -15.41 -19.06
CA VAL A 59 8.48 -14.71 -18.12
C VAL A 59 7.75 -14.61 -16.78
N TRP A 60 8.38 -15.13 -15.73
CA TRP A 60 7.97 -14.95 -14.35
C TRP A 60 8.66 -13.71 -13.78
N ILE A 61 7.87 -12.72 -13.40
CA ILE A 61 8.36 -11.44 -12.89
C ILE A 61 8.80 -11.57 -11.42
N THR A 62 9.98 -11.05 -11.09
CA THR A 62 10.53 -10.95 -9.72
C THR A 62 10.70 -9.49 -9.31
N GLU A 63 10.79 -9.21 -8.02
CA GLU A 63 10.96 -7.85 -7.51
C GLU A 63 12.33 -7.31 -7.94
N GLU A 64 13.36 -8.15 -7.90
CA GLU A 64 14.69 -7.88 -8.45
C GLU A 64 14.65 -7.50 -9.93
N PHE A 65 13.79 -8.13 -10.75
CA PHE A 65 13.67 -7.77 -12.16
C PHE A 65 13.13 -6.33 -12.33
N CYS A 66 12.14 -5.95 -11.52
CA CYS A 66 11.57 -4.61 -11.55
C CYS A 66 12.55 -3.56 -11.00
N SER A 67 13.17 -3.83 -9.85
CA SER A 67 14.05 -2.88 -9.16
C SER A 67 15.41 -2.70 -9.82
N ILE A 68 15.95 -3.73 -10.49
CA ILE A 68 17.29 -3.67 -11.12
C ILE A 68 17.22 -3.34 -12.60
N LEU A 69 16.25 -3.91 -13.33
CA LEU A 69 16.15 -3.77 -14.79
C LEU A 69 14.99 -2.88 -15.25
N GLY A 70 14.19 -2.34 -14.34
CA GLY A 70 13.02 -1.50 -14.66
C GLY A 70 11.75 -2.29 -14.98
N GLY A 71 11.80 -3.62 -14.96
CA GLY A 71 10.65 -4.49 -15.19
C GLY A 71 10.36 -4.78 -16.67
N PRO A 72 9.28 -5.51 -16.97
CA PRO A 72 9.00 -6.02 -18.32
C PRO A 72 8.63 -4.93 -19.34
N SER A 73 8.19 -3.75 -18.89
CA SER A 73 7.90 -2.59 -19.74
C SER A 73 9.11 -2.19 -20.62
N GLU A 74 10.33 -2.29 -20.08
CA GLU A 74 11.60 -1.95 -20.76
C GLU A 74 12.02 -2.95 -21.85
N PHE A 75 11.35 -4.12 -21.91
CA PHE A 75 11.72 -5.24 -22.78
C PHE A 75 10.58 -5.67 -23.70
N LEU A 76 9.49 -4.90 -23.80
CA LEU A 76 8.31 -5.26 -24.60
C LEU A 76 8.68 -5.62 -26.03
N ASN A 77 9.55 -4.84 -26.69
CA ASN A 77 9.99 -5.11 -28.07
C ASN A 77 11.05 -6.21 -28.20
N ASP A 78 11.62 -6.65 -27.08
CA ASP A 78 12.71 -7.62 -27.03
C ASP A 78 12.21 -9.04 -26.73
N PHE A 79 11.00 -9.18 -26.19
CA PHE A 79 10.39 -10.48 -25.96
C PHE A 79 10.23 -11.28 -27.27
N PRO A 80 10.56 -12.58 -27.30
CA PRO A 80 10.46 -13.40 -28.50
C PRO A 80 9.01 -13.59 -28.95
N SER A 81 8.82 -13.95 -30.22
CA SER A 81 7.50 -14.25 -30.79
C SER A 81 6.86 -15.51 -30.21
N THR A 82 7.66 -16.37 -29.55
CA THR A 82 7.19 -17.57 -28.85
C THR A 82 6.55 -17.28 -27.50
N LEU A 83 6.69 -16.05 -26.97
CA LEU A 83 6.14 -15.69 -25.67
C LEU A 83 4.61 -15.83 -25.69
N LYS A 84 4.06 -16.49 -24.67
CA LYS A 84 2.62 -16.71 -24.47
C LYS A 84 2.11 -16.23 -23.12
N ALA A 85 2.99 -15.99 -22.15
CA ALA A 85 2.57 -15.49 -20.84
C ALA A 85 3.58 -14.54 -20.16
N VAL A 86 3.06 -13.57 -19.42
CA VAL A 86 3.77 -12.82 -18.39
C VAL A 86 3.11 -13.14 -17.05
N LEU A 87 3.86 -13.79 -16.17
CA LEU A 87 3.38 -14.28 -14.87
C LEU A 87 3.81 -13.30 -13.78
N VAL A 88 2.86 -12.62 -13.15
CA VAL A 88 3.12 -11.63 -12.11
C VAL A 88 2.70 -12.18 -10.74
N PRO A 89 3.61 -12.34 -9.77
CA PRO A 89 3.28 -12.94 -8.47
C PRO A 89 2.59 -11.98 -7.49
N TRP A 90 2.11 -10.82 -7.94
CA TRP A 90 1.48 -9.80 -7.07
C TRP A 90 0.10 -9.40 -7.56
N VAL A 91 -0.69 -8.72 -6.72
CA VAL A 91 -2.03 -8.27 -7.10
C VAL A 91 -1.97 -7.05 -8.02
N GLY A 92 -1.31 -5.98 -7.57
CA GLY A 92 -1.18 -4.75 -8.33
C GLY A 92 -0.08 -4.86 -9.36
N ILE A 93 -0.41 -4.60 -10.63
CA ILE A 93 0.55 -4.71 -11.74
C ILE A 93 0.94 -3.36 -12.34
N ASP A 94 0.43 -2.24 -11.84
CA ASP A 94 0.55 -0.93 -12.51
C ASP A 94 2.01 -0.46 -12.69
N TYR A 95 2.92 -0.85 -11.78
CA TYR A 95 4.36 -0.58 -11.89
C TYR A 95 5.13 -1.60 -12.73
N VAL A 96 4.49 -2.71 -13.09
CA VAL A 96 5.05 -3.80 -13.90
C VAL A 96 4.67 -3.59 -15.36
N LEU A 97 3.36 -3.46 -15.62
CA LEU A 97 2.77 -3.20 -16.92
C LEU A 97 1.52 -2.34 -16.74
N ASN A 98 1.43 -1.25 -17.49
CA ASN A 98 0.23 -0.42 -17.51
C ASN A 98 -0.87 -1.06 -18.40
N LYS A 99 -2.09 -0.50 -18.33
CA LYS A 99 -3.25 -1.04 -19.06
C LYS A 99 -3.03 -1.11 -20.58
N GLU A 100 -2.34 -0.13 -21.16
CA GLU A 100 -2.05 -0.08 -22.61
C GLU A 100 -1.05 -1.16 -22.99
N GLN A 101 0.00 -1.36 -22.20
CA GLN A 101 0.99 -2.42 -22.38
C GLN A 101 0.38 -3.82 -22.22
N CYS A 102 -0.52 -4.01 -21.24
CA CYS A 102 -1.29 -5.25 -21.10
C CYS A 102 -2.22 -5.48 -22.30
N ALA A 103 -2.81 -4.42 -22.87
CA ALA A 103 -3.64 -4.53 -24.05
C ALA A 103 -2.81 -4.87 -25.30
N LEU A 104 -1.62 -4.26 -25.46
CA LEU A 104 -0.65 -4.56 -26.51
C LEU A 104 -0.27 -6.04 -26.50
N LEU A 105 0.20 -6.55 -25.35
CA LEU A 105 0.60 -7.94 -25.18
C LEU A 105 -0.53 -8.92 -25.53
N ARG A 106 -1.75 -8.67 -25.04
CA ARG A 106 -2.88 -9.58 -25.27
C ARG A 106 -3.45 -9.51 -26.69
N LYS A 107 -3.73 -8.29 -27.20
CA LYS A 107 -4.47 -8.12 -28.46
C LYS A 107 -3.58 -8.28 -29.68
N GLU A 108 -2.35 -7.80 -29.61
CA GLU A 108 -1.46 -7.77 -30.78
C GLU A 108 -0.50 -8.97 -30.80
N ARG A 109 -0.20 -9.56 -29.63
CA ARG A 109 0.79 -10.63 -29.51
C ARG A 109 0.25 -11.95 -28.94
N ASP A 110 -1.03 -12.02 -28.58
CA ASP A 110 -1.64 -13.23 -27.98
C ASP A 110 -0.87 -13.72 -26.73
N VAL A 111 -0.40 -12.77 -25.91
CA VAL A 111 0.31 -13.03 -24.66
C VAL A 111 -0.64 -12.82 -23.47
N ASN A 112 -0.85 -13.86 -22.67
CA ASN A 112 -1.61 -13.76 -21.44
C ASN A 112 -0.81 -12.98 -20.38
N VAL A 113 -1.45 -12.01 -19.73
CA VAL A 113 -0.89 -11.37 -18.53
C VAL A 113 -1.73 -11.84 -17.36
N VAL A 114 -1.09 -12.45 -16.36
CA VAL A 114 -1.77 -13.07 -15.22
C VAL A 114 -1.15 -12.60 -13.92
N ASN A 115 -1.97 -12.56 -12.87
CA ASN A 115 -1.54 -12.14 -11.54
C ASN A 115 -2.00 -13.14 -10.46
N VAL A 116 -1.96 -12.76 -9.18
CA VAL A 116 -2.44 -13.63 -8.08
C VAL A 116 -3.87 -13.33 -7.63
N GLY A 117 -4.64 -12.56 -8.41
CA GLY A 117 -6.05 -12.29 -8.14
C GLY A 117 -6.29 -11.62 -6.77
N PRO A 118 -7.30 -12.02 -5.99
CA PRO A 118 -7.64 -11.40 -4.71
C PRO A 118 -6.80 -11.92 -3.53
N ASN A 119 -5.82 -12.79 -3.75
CA ASN A 119 -5.26 -13.63 -2.68
C ASN A 119 -4.39 -12.87 -1.65
N ALA A 120 -3.93 -11.66 -1.96
CA ALA A 120 -3.25 -10.80 -0.97
C ALA A 120 -4.22 -9.93 -0.13
N ALA A 121 -5.54 -10.00 -0.37
CA ALA A 121 -6.49 -9.06 0.24
C ALA A 121 -6.53 -9.13 1.76
N ASN A 122 -6.33 -10.30 2.36
CA ASN A 122 -6.30 -10.45 3.80
C ASN A 122 -5.06 -9.81 4.43
N SER A 123 -3.87 -10.08 3.91
CA SER A 123 -2.61 -9.52 4.43
C SER A 123 -2.59 -8.00 4.32
N VAL A 124 -3.00 -7.45 3.16
CA VAL A 124 -3.09 -5.99 2.99
C VAL A 124 -4.12 -5.38 3.93
N CYS A 125 -5.24 -6.07 4.17
CA CYS A 125 -6.24 -5.63 5.13
C CYS A 125 -5.72 -5.61 6.57
N GLU A 126 -4.83 -6.52 6.97
CA GLU A 126 -4.22 -6.52 8.30
C GLU A 126 -3.41 -5.23 8.52
N MET A 127 -2.62 -4.84 7.53
CA MET A 127 -1.87 -3.58 7.57
C MET A 127 -2.80 -2.36 7.56
N ALA A 128 -3.87 -2.38 6.76
CA ALA A 128 -4.84 -1.30 6.76
C ALA A 128 -5.52 -1.13 8.14
N LEU A 129 -5.90 -2.22 8.81
CA LEU A 129 -6.47 -2.19 10.16
C LEU A 129 -5.48 -1.66 11.19
N TYR A 130 -4.21 -2.07 11.11
CA TYR A 130 -3.15 -1.51 11.94
C TYR A 130 -3.03 0.01 11.74
N LEU A 131 -2.96 0.48 10.49
CA LEU A 131 -2.87 1.90 10.17
C LEU A 131 -4.08 2.67 10.67
N VAL A 132 -5.30 2.12 10.50
CA VAL A 132 -6.54 2.70 11.05
C VAL A 132 -6.43 2.88 12.56
N LEU A 133 -6.03 1.84 13.30
CA LEU A 133 -5.81 1.95 14.75
C LEU A 133 -4.74 3.00 15.08
N SER A 134 -3.64 3.00 14.33
CA SER A 134 -2.53 3.93 14.55
C SER A 134 -2.95 5.38 14.37
N VAL A 135 -3.74 5.71 13.33
CA VAL A 135 -4.18 7.10 13.11
C VAL A 135 -5.23 7.55 14.11
N PHE A 136 -6.11 6.67 14.57
CA PHE A 136 -7.10 7.00 15.60
C PHE A 136 -6.46 7.18 16.98
N ARG A 137 -5.42 6.40 17.28
CA ARG A 137 -4.83 6.29 18.63
C ARG A 137 -3.44 6.91 18.76
N MET A 138 -2.85 7.37 17.65
CA MET A 138 -1.50 7.90 17.53
C MET A 138 -0.43 6.93 18.05
N THR A 139 -0.56 5.63 17.77
CA THR A 139 0.34 4.61 18.35
C THR A 139 1.79 4.81 17.93
N SER A 140 2.04 5.21 16.68
CA SER A 140 3.40 5.52 16.20
C SER A 140 4.07 6.64 17.01
N PHE A 141 3.33 7.69 17.36
CA PHE A 141 3.81 8.76 18.24
C PHE A 141 4.23 8.21 19.60
N TRP A 142 3.36 7.42 20.25
CA TRP A 142 3.63 6.85 21.56
C TRP A 142 4.85 5.91 21.55
N GLU A 143 4.97 5.09 20.51
CA GLU A 143 6.12 4.21 20.33
C GLU A 143 7.42 5.00 20.17
N TYR A 144 7.41 6.04 19.34
CA TYR A 144 8.58 6.90 19.17
C TYR A 144 8.96 7.57 20.50
N LEU A 145 7.97 8.12 21.18
CA LEU A 145 8.15 8.87 22.42
C LEU A 145 8.75 7.99 23.52
N ILE A 146 8.19 6.81 23.77
CA ILE A 146 8.67 5.91 24.84
C ILE A 146 10.04 5.31 24.52
N LYS A 147 10.34 5.03 23.24
CA LYS A 147 11.62 4.41 22.83
C LYS A 147 12.77 5.42 22.76
N PHE A 148 12.52 6.63 22.27
CA PHE A 148 13.58 7.53 21.83
C PHE A 148 13.62 8.89 22.54
N VAL A 149 12.48 9.40 23.02
CA VAL A 149 12.41 10.75 23.62
C VAL A 149 12.43 10.66 25.15
N GLU A 150 11.48 9.93 25.72
CA GLU A 150 11.33 9.79 27.17
C GLU A 150 12.02 8.54 27.73
N PHE A 151 12.48 7.65 26.85
CA PHE A 151 13.33 6.50 27.15
C PHE A 151 12.79 5.66 28.32
N GLY A 152 11.57 5.13 28.16
CA GLY A 152 10.90 4.26 29.13
C GLY A 152 10.14 4.98 30.24
N LYS A 153 10.19 6.32 30.33
CA LYS A 153 9.47 7.09 31.36
C LYS A 153 8.00 7.30 30.96
N VAL A 154 7.14 6.39 31.40
CA VAL A 154 5.71 6.38 31.09
C VAL A 154 5.00 7.67 31.50
N MET A 155 5.27 8.20 32.71
CA MET A 155 4.61 9.42 33.17
C MET A 155 4.97 10.62 32.31
N ASN A 156 6.25 10.78 31.96
CA ASN A 156 6.70 11.84 31.06
C ASN A 156 6.06 11.78 29.67
N CYS A 157 5.72 10.58 29.19
CA CYS A 157 4.99 10.44 27.93
C CYS A 157 3.57 11.03 28.04
N ARG A 158 2.92 10.90 29.20
CA ARG A 158 1.56 11.39 29.41
C ARG A 158 1.48 12.91 29.47
N ASP A 159 2.59 13.60 29.75
CA ASP A 159 2.67 15.06 29.79
C ASP A 159 2.42 15.74 28.42
N TYR A 160 2.39 14.97 27.33
CA TYR A 160 2.03 15.46 25.99
C TYR A 160 0.52 15.45 25.71
N LEU A 161 -0.29 14.84 26.60
CA LEU A 161 -1.75 14.84 26.50
C LEU A 161 -2.31 16.21 26.89
N GLY A 162 -3.28 16.71 26.13
CA GLY A 162 -3.92 18.01 26.36
C GLY A 162 -3.28 19.18 25.63
N THR A 163 -2.18 18.93 24.92
CA THR A 163 -1.46 19.94 24.12
C THR A 163 -2.32 20.46 22.97
N GLU A 164 -2.29 21.77 22.74
CA GLU A 164 -3.03 22.48 21.69
C GLU A 164 -2.18 22.64 20.42
N ILE A 165 -2.76 23.17 19.34
CA ILE A 165 -2.03 23.34 18.08
C ILE A 165 -0.87 24.34 18.18
N ASP A 166 -1.00 25.33 19.08
CA ASP A 166 0.04 26.33 19.36
C ASP A 166 1.20 25.75 20.21
N ASP A 167 1.00 24.59 20.83
CA ASP A 167 2.04 23.87 21.58
C ASP A 167 2.93 23.00 20.68
N VAL A 168 2.86 23.19 19.36
CA VAL A 168 3.66 22.49 18.36
C VAL A 168 4.73 23.42 17.79
N GLU A 169 5.98 23.19 18.14
CA GLU A 169 7.12 24.05 17.75
C GLU A 169 8.26 23.26 17.11
N ASP A 170 9.23 23.97 16.53
CA ASP A 170 10.46 23.37 16.01
C ASP A 170 11.20 22.61 17.12
N LEU A 171 11.61 21.38 16.81
CA LEU A 171 12.22 20.47 17.76
C LEU A 171 13.58 20.98 18.20
N GLN A 172 13.69 21.20 19.50
CA GLN A 172 14.95 21.45 20.18
C GLN A 172 15.54 20.12 20.68
N LEU A 173 16.69 19.75 20.13
CA LEU A 173 17.48 18.62 20.63
C LEU A 173 18.55 19.13 21.58
N ILE A 174 18.63 18.55 22.78
CA ILE A 174 19.77 18.74 23.67
C ILE A 174 20.75 17.60 23.39
N CYS A 175 21.90 17.93 22.80
CA CYS A 175 22.96 16.98 22.52
C CYS A 175 23.60 16.46 23.83
N LYS A 176 24.24 15.28 23.79
CA LYS A 176 24.94 14.69 24.95
C LYS A 176 26.01 15.60 25.58
N ASN A 177 26.56 16.54 24.81
CA ASN A 177 27.53 17.53 25.29
C ASN A 177 26.88 18.80 25.88
N GLY A 178 25.56 18.79 26.07
CA GLY A 178 24.79 19.93 26.57
C GLY A 178 24.50 21.03 25.55
N SER A 179 24.96 20.90 24.29
CA SER A 179 24.64 21.87 23.24
C SER A 179 23.21 21.70 22.73
N GLU A 180 22.50 22.81 22.54
CA GLU A 180 21.18 22.82 21.93
C GLU A 180 21.30 22.88 20.41
N LYS A 181 20.54 22.04 19.72
CA LYS A 181 20.40 22.05 18.27
C LYS A 181 18.91 22.18 17.93
N ILE A 182 18.55 23.30 17.32
CA ILE A 182 17.21 23.51 16.77
C ILE A 182 17.17 22.84 15.39
N ILE A 183 16.24 21.92 15.19
CA ILE A 183 15.91 21.41 13.86
C ILE A 183 14.73 22.24 13.35
N ASN A 184 15.04 23.31 12.63
CA ASN A 184 14.03 24.14 11.99
C ASN A 184 13.13 23.26 11.09
N HIS A 185 11.82 23.52 11.13
CA HIS A 185 10.79 22.82 10.37
C HIS A 185 10.47 21.38 10.83
N TYR A 186 11.10 20.89 11.90
CA TYR A 186 10.67 19.64 12.56
C TYR A 186 9.71 19.99 13.69
N GLN A 187 8.43 20.06 13.39
CA GLN A 187 7.42 20.43 14.37
C GLN A 187 7.06 19.24 15.29
N PHE A 188 7.14 19.40 16.61
CA PHE A 188 6.82 18.35 17.60
C PHE A 188 5.98 18.92 18.75
N PRO A 189 5.02 18.17 19.32
CA PRO A 189 4.22 18.64 20.45
C PRO A 189 5.11 18.85 21.67
N LYS A 190 4.94 19.97 22.38
CA LYS A 190 5.61 20.22 23.66
C LYS A 190 4.92 19.47 24.78
N LYS A 191 5.66 19.21 25.86
CA LYS A 191 5.02 18.81 27.12
C LYS A 191 4.22 19.98 27.68
N LEU A 192 3.07 19.68 28.24
CA LEU A 192 2.47 20.59 29.21
C LEU A 192 3.42 20.66 30.41
N LYS A 193 3.83 21.87 30.77
CA LYS A 193 4.52 22.07 32.05
C LYS A 193 3.48 21.84 33.16
N PRO A 194 3.84 21.21 34.29
CA PRO A 194 3.05 21.37 35.49
C PRO A 194 2.87 22.88 35.73
N SER A 195 1.65 23.35 35.96
CA SER A 195 1.46 24.76 36.35
C SER A 195 2.28 25.02 37.62
N GLU A 196 2.83 26.24 37.74
CA GLU A 196 3.59 26.66 38.94
C GLU A 196 2.76 26.51 40.23
N ASP A 197 1.44 26.41 40.09
CA ASP A 197 0.44 26.30 41.16
C ASP A 197 -0.05 24.86 41.43
N GLY A 198 0.44 23.85 40.69
CA GLY A 198 0.06 22.45 40.89
C GLY A 198 -1.35 22.07 40.44
N GLU A 199 -1.99 22.87 39.58
CA GLU A 199 -3.25 22.50 38.94
C GLU A 199 -3.06 21.27 38.06
N ILE A 200 -3.79 20.21 38.41
CA ILE A 200 -3.88 18.96 37.66
C ILE A 200 -4.47 19.28 36.29
N VAL A 201 -3.72 19.03 35.22
CA VAL A 201 -4.25 19.09 33.85
C VAL A 201 -5.37 18.04 33.73
N ASP A 202 -6.60 18.49 33.50
CA ASP A 202 -7.72 17.60 33.19
C ASP A 202 -7.55 17.00 31.79
N VAL A 203 -6.72 15.96 31.71
CA VAL A 203 -6.48 15.16 30.51
C VAL A 203 -7.74 14.46 30.01
N VAL A 204 -8.79 14.32 30.83
CA VAL A 204 -10.06 13.70 30.42
C VAL A 204 -10.88 14.66 29.56
N GLN A 205 -10.88 15.96 29.90
CA GLN A 205 -11.59 16.97 29.10
C GLN A 205 -10.92 17.30 27.75
N LYS A 206 -9.60 17.10 27.63
CA LYS A 206 -8.82 17.40 26.42
C LYS A 206 -7.92 16.24 25.98
N PHE A 207 -8.49 15.07 25.69
CA PHE A 207 -7.71 13.91 25.25
C PHE A 207 -7.21 14.06 23.79
N GLN A 208 -6.17 14.89 23.62
CA GLN A 208 -5.58 15.29 22.33
C GLN A 208 -4.06 15.45 22.44
N ILE A 209 -3.36 15.47 21.30
CA ILE A 209 -1.95 15.86 21.19
C ILE A 209 -1.86 16.92 20.09
N GLY A 210 -1.15 18.03 20.30
CA GLY A 210 -0.95 19.08 19.30
C GLY A 210 -2.26 19.58 18.67
N GLY A 211 -3.31 19.72 19.48
CA GLY A 211 -4.66 20.11 19.03
C GLY A 211 -5.44 19.01 18.29
N LYS A 212 -4.90 17.80 18.15
CA LYS A 212 -5.47 16.69 17.38
C LYS A 212 -6.03 15.63 18.32
N LYS A 213 -7.35 15.45 18.27
CA LYS A 213 -8.10 14.56 19.16
C LYS A 213 -7.70 13.09 18.97
N ILE A 214 -7.47 12.40 20.08
CA ILE A 214 -7.32 10.95 20.12
C ILE A 214 -8.68 10.35 20.43
N VAL A 215 -9.21 9.52 19.52
CA VAL A 215 -10.57 8.98 19.66
C VAL A 215 -10.61 7.51 19.28
N SER A 216 -11.64 6.82 19.75
CA SER A 216 -11.90 5.45 19.32
C SER A 216 -12.38 5.41 17.86
N PRO A 217 -11.98 4.40 17.06
CA PRO A 217 -12.57 4.14 15.74
C PRO A 217 -14.00 3.58 15.84
N MET A 218 -14.45 3.13 17.02
CA MET A 218 -15.76 2.50 17.19
C MET A 218 -16.91 3.40 16.72
N GLY A 219 -17.80 2.88 15.88
CA GLY A 219 -19.00 3.59 15.40
C GLY A 219 -18.73 4.74 14.41
N LYS A 220 -17.46 4.95 14.01
CA LYS A 220 -17.05 6.03 13.10
C LYS A 220 -17.39 5.71 11.64
N THR A 221 -17.36 6.72 10.78
CA THR A 221 -17.63 6.55 9.34
C THR A 221 -16.33 6.45 8.55
N ALA A 222 -16.19 5.37 7.78
CA ALA A 222 -15.06 5.14 6.90
C ALA A 222 -15.48 5.28 5.43
N LEU A 223 -14.84 6.20 4.70
CA LEU A 223 -14.97 6.31 3.24
C LEU A 223 -13.88 5.50 2.56
N LEU A 224 -14.28 4.46 1.84
CA LEU A 224 -13.37 3.60 1.08
C LEU A 224 -13.25 4.11 -0.36
N LEU A 225 -12.03 4.46 -0.74
CA LEU A 225 -11.68 4.76 -2.13
C LEU A 225 -10.94 3.57 -2.71
N GLY A 226 -11.52 2.94 -3.72
CA GLY A 226 -11.02 1.68 -4.29
C GLY A 226 -11.72 0.46 -3.69
N PHE A 227 -12.90 0.14 -4.21
CA PHE A 227 -13.77 -0.93 -3.69
C PHE A 227 -13.65 -2.25 -4.49
N GLY A 228 -12.39 -2.67 -4.72
CA GLY A 228 -12.04 -4.00 -5.24
C GLY A 228 -11.98 -5.06 -4.14
N SER A 229 -11.30 -6.19 -4.38
CA SER A 229 -11.16 -7.28 -3.40
C SER A 229 -10.52 -6.82 -2.08
N ILE A 230 -9.46 -6.00 -2.15
CA ILE A 230 -8.78 -5.42 -0.99
C ILE A 230 -9.72 -4.47 -0.24
N GLY A 231 -10.28 -3.47 -0.91
CA GLY A 231 -11.17 -2.48 -0.28
C GLY A 231 -12.44 -3.09 0.33
N GLN A 232 -13.03 -4.09 -0.32
CA GLN A 232 -14.18 -4.83 0.23
C GLN A 232 -13.80 -5.63 1.48
N THR A 233 -12.63 -6.28 1.48
CA THR A 233 -12.12 -6.98 2.66
C THR A 233 -11.88 -6.02 3.82
N ILE A 234 -11.24 -4.88 3.56
CA ILE A 234 -11.02 -3.81 4.57
C ILE A 234 -12.35 -3.31 5.13
N ALA A 235 -13.28 -2.93 4.26
CA ALA A 235 -14.60 -2.45 4.66
C ALA A 235 -15.33 -3.45 5.55
N LYS A 236 -15.34 -4.73 5.17
CA LYS A 236 -15.97 -5.80 5.94
C LYS A 236 -15.36 -5.91 7.34
N LYS A 237 -14.03 -5.90 7.45
CA LYS A 237 -13.36 -6.01 8.76
C LYS A 237 -13.55 -4.76 9.61
N LEU A 238 -13.52 -3.56 9.03
CA LEU A 238 -13.82 -2.32 9.76
C LEU A 238 -15.25 -2.31 10.31
N HIS A 239 -16.22 -2.75 9.51
CA HIS A 239 -17.60 -2.88 9.94
C HIS A 239 -17.74 -3.88 11.09
N LEU A 240 -17.21 -5.09 10.94
CA LEU A 240 -17.38 -6.16 11.92
C LEU A 240 -16.58 -5.93 13.22
N ALA A 241 -15.37 -5.39 13.13
CA ALA A 241 -14.49 -5.23 14.28
C ALA A 241 -14.76 -3.93 15.06
N PHE A 242 -15.16 -2.87 14.37
CA PHE A 242 -15.31 -1.54 14.97
C PHE A 242 -16.71 -0.96 14.88
N ASP A 243 -17.69 -1.69 14.35
CA ASP A 243 -19.04 -1.16 14.07
C ASP A 243 -19.00 0.13 13.23
N MET A 244 -18.00 0.25 12.36
CA MET A 244 -17.87 1.42 11.49
C MET A 244 -18.97 1.45 10.45
N LYS A 245 -19.47 2.64 10.16
CA LYS A 245 -20.35 2.91 9.01
C LYS A 245 -19.49 2.98 7.77
N ILE A 246 -19.75 2.10 6.81
CA ILE A 246 -18.96 2.03 5.58
C ILE A 246 -19.65 2.85 4.49
N GLN A 247 -18.89 3.78 3.92
CA GLN A 247 -19.18 4.44 2.66
C GLN A 247 -18.12 4.02 1.64
N TYR A 248 -18.47 3.92 0.36
CA TYR A 248 -17.50 3.54 -0.66
C TYR A 248 -17.77 4.16 -2.01
N HIS A 249 -16.69 4.47 -2.72
CA HIS A 249 -16.75 4.83 -4.13
C HIS A 249 -16.21 3.70 -5.01
N LYS A 250 -16.98 3.37 -6.06
CA LYS A 250 -16.62 2.37 -7.06
C LYS A 250 -17.05 2.84 -8.45
N ARG A 251 -16.09 2.95 -9.38
CA ARG A 251 -16.36 3.38 -10.76
C ARG A 251 -17.44 2.57 -11.47
N SER A 252 -17.54 1.26 -11.19
CA SER A 252 -18.50 0.37 -11.85
C SER A 252 -19.91 0.43 -11.24
N GLY A 253 -20.20 1.38 -10.35
CA GLY A 253 -21.49 1.51 -9.70
C GLY A 253 -21.63 0.72 -8.39
N PRO A 254 -22.84 0.75 -7.80
CA PRO A 254 -23.12 0.17 -6.49
C PRO A 254 -23.11 -1.36 -6.49
N LEU A 255 -22.87 -1.92 -5.31
CA LEU A 255 -23.02 -3.33 -4.95
C LEU A 255 -24.14 -3.45 -3.92
N SER A 256 -24.92 -4.53 -4.02
CA SER A 256 -25.97 -4.84 -3.05
C SER A 256 -25.40 -5.34 -1.72
N GLU A 257 -26.16 -5.15 -0.63
CA GLU A 257 -25.79 -5.67 0.69
C GLU A 257 -25.64 -7.20 0.70
N GLU A 258 -26.45 -7.92 -0.07
CA GLU A 258 -26.34 -9.37 -0.25
C GLU A 258 -24.99 -9.77 -0.85
N GLN A 259 -24.51 -9.05 -1.87
CA GLN A 259 -23.20 -9.30 -2.49
C GLN A 259 -22.04 -9.04 -1.52
N LEU A 260 -22.18 -8.06 -0.63
CA LEU A 260 -21.13 -7.67 0.31
C LEU A 260 -21.15 -8.53 1.59
N GLY A 261 -22.34 -8.98 2.01
CA GLY A 261 -22.57 -9.64 3.29
C GLY A 261 -22.46 -8.70 4.49
N PHE A 262 -22.53 -7.39 4.28
CA PHE A 262 -22.57 -6.34 5.31
C PHE A 262 -23.08 -5.03 4.71
N LYS A 263 -23.54 -4.11 5.57
CA LYS A 263 -24.07 -2.82 5.15
C LYS A 263 -22.95 -1.87 4.73
N ALA A 264 -23.06 -1.34 3.50
CA ALA A 264 -22.20 -0.29 3.00
C ALA A 264 -22.98 0.65 2.07
N GLU A 265 -22.73 1.95 2.16
CA GLU A 265 -23.39 2.99 1.37
C GLU A 265 -22.53 3.38 0.16
N PHE A 266 -23.14 3.37 -1.02
CA PHE A 266 -22.47 3.77 -2.24
C PHE A 266 -22.41 5.29 -2.38
N VAL A 267 -21.23 5.80 -2.69
CA VAL A 267 -20.95 7.21 -2.97
C VAL A 267 -20.81 7.39 -4.49
N PRO A 268 -21.79 7.99 -5.17
CA PRO A 268 -21.83 8.04 -6.63
C PRO A 268 -20.88 9.08 -7.23
N ASP A 269 -20.68 10.21 -6.57
CA ASP A 269 -19.96 11.37 -7.11
C ASP A 269 -18.96 11.91 -6.10
N LEU A 270 -17.67 11.87 -6.44
CA LEU A 270 -16.61 12.42 -5.59
C LEU A 270 -16.47 13.94 -5.71
N GLU A 271 -17.16 14.58 -6.66
CA GLU A 271 -17.20 16.03 -6.79
C GLU A 271 -18.22 16.69 -5.84
N ASP A 272 -19.18 15.93 -5.32
CA ASP A 272 -20.15 16.39 -4.30
C ASP A 272 -19.48 16.41 -2.92
N ALA A 273 -19.54 17.56 -2.24
CA ALA A 273 -19.02 17.71 -0.89
C ALA A 273 -19.68 16.75 0.13
N LYS A 274 -20.96 16.37 -0.09
CA LYS A 274 -21.68 15.42 0.77
C LYS A 274 -21.02 14.05 0.83
N SER A 275 -20.28 13.68 -0.22
CA SER A 275 -19.54 12.43 -0.32
C SER A 275 -18.39 12.32 0.68
N TRP A 276 -17.90 13.45 1.16
CA TRP A 276 -16.73 13.55 2.05
C TRP A 276 -17.12 14.04 3.45
N SER A 277 -18.23 14.78 3.55
CA SER A 277 -18.59 15.53 4.75
C SER A 277 -18.91 14.66 5.95
N GLU A 278 -19.19 13.36 5.77
CA GLU A 278 -19.46 12.42 6.86
C GLU A 278 -18.27 11.55 7.27
N ALA A 279 -17.21 11.49 6.47
CA ALA A 279 -16.08 10.62 6.71
C ALA A 279 -15.25 11.08 7.92
N ASP A 280 -15.08 10.19 8.91
CA ASP A 280 -14.11 10.35 10.00
C ASP A 280 -12.72 9.87 9.57
N ILE A 281 -12.68 8.93 8.62
CA ILE A 281 -11.47 8.38 8.01
C ILE A 281 -11.70 8.06 6.53
N ILE A 282 -10.70 8.34 5.71
CA ILE A 282 -10.61 7.91 4.31
C ILE A 282 -9.61 6.77 4.26
N VAL A 283 -10.01 5.64 3.67
CA VAL A 283 -9.15 4.47 3.51
C VAL A 283 -9.01 4.16 2.03
N MET A 284 -7.78 4.17 1.54
CA MET A 284 -7.45 4.07 0.12
C MET A 284 -6.83 2.72 -0.21
N ALA A 285 -7.45 2.03 -1.16
CA ALA A 285 -6.97 0.79 -1.78
C ALA A 285 -7.11 0.89 -3.31
N LEU A 286 -6.75 2.06 -3.86
CA LEU A 286 -6.82 2.37 -5.28
C LEU A 286 -5.59 1.87 -6.05
N PRO A 287 -5.76 1.39 -7.30
CA PRO A 287 -4.65 1.29 -8.23
C PRO A 287 -4.18 2.68 -8.66
N GLY A 288 -2.95 2.79 -9.15
CA GLY A 288 -2.32 4.06 -9.56
C GLY A 288 -2.49 4.26 -11.06
N ASN A 289 -3.19 5.32 -11.46
CA ASN A 289 -3.40 5.69 -12.86
C ASN A 289 -3.92 7.13 -12.96
N ALA A 290 -3.97 7.67 -14.18
CA ALA A 290 -4.40 9.05 -14.43
C ALA A 290 -5.79 9.43 -13.87
N THR A 291 -6.69 8.47 -13.63
CA THR A 291 -8.02 8.76 -13.04
C THR A 291 -8.04 8.74 -11.52
N THR A 292 -6.99 8.21 -10.88
CA THR A 292 -6.86 8.12 -9.42
C THR A 292 -5.72 8.99 -8.88
N ASP A 293 -4.87 9.52 -9.76
CA ASP A 293 -3.79 10.43 -9.40
C ASP A 293 -4.33 11.66 -8.67
N ASP A 294 -3.69 11.98 -7.54
CA ASP A 294 -4.00 13.12 -6.68
C ASP A 294 -5.51 13.24 -6.35
N ILE A 295 -6.23 12.11 -6.23
CA ILE A 295 -7.64 12.08 -5.83
C ILE A 295 -7.83 12.67 -4.42
N ILE A 296 -6.83 12.51 -3.55
CA ILE A 296 -6.72 13.28 -2.31
C ILE A 296 -5.87 14.52 -2.61
N ASN A 297 -6.52 15.68 -2.61
CA ASN A 297 -5.93 16.97 -2.93
C ASN A 297 -6.55 18.08 -2.08
N TYR A 298 -6.17 19.33 -2.33
CA TYR A 298 -6.68 20.49 -1.59
C TYR A 298 -8.21 20.59 -1.59
N LYS A 299 -8.85 20.28 -2.73
CA LYS A 299 -10.31 20.38 -2.90
C LYS A 299 -11.02 19.28 -2.12
N THR A 300 -10.62 18.02 -2.28
CA THR A 300 -11.28 16.88 -1.62
C THR A 300 -11.04 16.90 -0.11
N LEU A 301 -9.85 17.29 0.35
CA LEU A 301 -9.58 17.49 1.78
C LEU A 301 -10.41 18.63 2.38
N ALA A 302 -10.64 19.72 1.64
CA ALA A 302 -11.48 20.82 2.12
C ALA A 302 -12.96 20.41 2.35
N MET A 303 -13.47 19.44 1.58
CA MET A 303 -14.84 18.91 1.72
C MET A 303 -15.03 17.99 2.93
N CYS A 304 -13.94 17.48 3.52
CA CYS A 304 -13.99 16.55 4.64
C CYS A 304 -14.35 17.24 5.96
N LYS A 305 -14.65 16.46 7.00
CA LYS A 305 -14.67 16.95 8.39
C LYS A 305 -13.31 17.50 8.81
N ASP A 306 -13.30 18.48 9.70
CA ASP A 306 -12.07 18.87 10.39
C ASP A 306 -11.62 17.73 11.32
N GLY A 307 -10.34 17.38 11.24
CA GLY A 307 -9.78 16.23 11.94
C GLY A 307 -10.06 14.88 11.28
N VAL A 308 -10.39 14.86 9.97
CA VAL A 308 -10.46 13.63 9.18
C VAL A 308 -9.10 12.90 9.22
N ARG A 309 -9.12 11.59 9.07
CA ARG A 309 -7.91 10.75 9.00
C ARG A 309 -7.75 10.17 7.61
N VAL A 310 -6.52 9.89 7.19
CA VAL A 310 -6.23 9.30 5.87
C VAL A 310 -5.36 8.06 6.05
N VAL A 311 -5.77 6.94 5.47
CA VAL A 311 -4.98 5.71 5.38
C VAL A 311 -4.80 5.33 3.91
N ASN A 312 -3.58 4.99 3.51
CA ASN A 312 -3.29 4.54 2.14
C ASN A 312 -2.45 3.27 2.13
N VAL A 313 -3.04 2.22 1.57
CA VAL A 313 -2.42 0.91 1.27
C VAL A 313 -2.50 0.57 -0.23
N GLY A 314 -2.86 1.56 -1.05
CA GLY A 314 -2.99 1.42 -2.50
C GLY A 314 -1.74 1.88 -3.22
N ARG A 315 -1.75 3.14 -3.69
CA ARG A 315 -0.62 3.77 -4.39
C ARG A 315 -0.40 5.18 -3.89
N GLY A 316 0.88 5.56 -3.74
CA GLY A 316 1.26 6.90 -3.30
C GLY A 316 0.87 8.01 -4.28
N SER A 317 0.78 7.70 -5.59
CA SER A 317 0.37 8.67 -6.61
C SER A 317 -1.06 9.20 -6.44
N CYS A 318 -1.90 8.52 -5.64
CA CYS A 318 -3.28 8.93 -5.38
C CYS A 318 -3.39 10.12 -4.41
N ILE A 319 -2.28 10.60 -3.85
CA ILE A 319 -2.25 11.68 -2.87
C ILE A 319 -1.35 12.82 -3.41
N ASP A 320 -1.93 14.01 -3.49
CA ASP A 320 -1.17 15.25 -3.52
C ASP A 320 -0.51 15.46 -2.15
N GLU A 321 0.79 15.16 -2.10
CA GLU A 321 1.58 15.20 -0.88
C GLU A 321 1.64 16.61 -0.26
N ASP A 322 1.63 17.68 -1.07
CA ASP A 322 1.63 19.06 -0.57
C ASP A 322 0.26 19.43 0.04
N ALA A 323 -0.83 18.93 -0.54
CA ALA A 323 -2.16 19.08 0.03
C ALA A 323 -2.27 18.37 1.38
N LEU A 324 -1.80 17.13 1.47
CA LEU A 324 -1.86 16.35 2.70
C LEU A 324 -1.00 16.98 3.81
N LEU A 325 0.23 17.40 3.51
CA LEU A 325 1.12 18.04 4.50
C LEU A 325 0.53 19.35 5.03
N ARG A 326 -0.06 20.18 4.16
CA ARG A 326 -0.75 21.41 4.59
C ARG A 326 -1.95 21.08 5.47
N ALA A 327 -2.75 20.08 5.09
CA ALA A 327 -3.91 19.68 5.85
C ALA A 327 -3.54 19.12 7.24
N LEU A 328 -2.47 18.32 7.32
CA LEU A 328 -1.90 17.85 8.58
C LEU A 328 -1.45 19.02 9.47
N LYS A 329 -0.72 19.99 8.91
CA LYS A 329 -0.25 21.17 9.63
C LYS A 329 -1.40 22.01 10.20
N SER A 330 -2.47 22.19 9.43
CA SER A 330 -3.64 22.98 9.84
C SER A 330 -4.58 22.26 10.83
N GLY A 331 -4.39 20.97 11.07
CA GLY A 331 -5.34 20.14 11.82
C GLY A 331 -6.56 19.68 11.01
N LYS A 332 -6.72 20.13 9.76
CA LYS A 332 -7.76 19.63 8.85
C LYS A 332 -7.71 18.11 8.72
N VAL A 333 -6.50 17.56 8.60
CA VAL A 333 -6.23 16.14 8.77
C VAL A 333 -5.62 15.92 10.16
N ALA A 334 -6.26 15.10 10.99
CA ALA A 334 -5.78 14.83 12.34
C ALA A 334 -4.48 14.02 12.31
N SER A 335 -4.42 12.98 11.48
CA SER A 335 -3.27 12.09 11.32
C SER A 335 -3.42 11.28 10.04
N CYS A 336 -2.32 10.72 9.54
CA CYS A 336 -2.37 9.78 8.41
C CYS A 336 -1.48 8.55 8.62
N GLY A 337 -1.87 7.46 7.96
CA GLY A 337 -1.18 6.17 8.00
C GLY A 337 -0.88 5.72 6.57
N LEU A 338 0.39 5.70 6.20
CA LEU A 338 0.82 5.50 4.81
C LEU A 338 1.73 4.27 4.75
N ASP A 339 1.29 3.28 3.98
CA ASP A 339 2.16 2.17 3.56
C ASP A 339 2.86 2.48 2.24
N VAL A 340 2.39 3.48 1.50
CA VAL A 340 2.87 3.81 0.15
C VAL A 340 3.08 5.33 -0.02
N PHE A 341 4.07 5.72 -0.82
CA PHE A 341 4.46 7.12 -1.07
C PHE A 341 4.70 7.38 -2.56
N LYS A 342 4.57 8.63 -3.01
CA LYS A 342 4.59 8.96 -4.45
C LYS A 342 5.93 8.61 -5.12
N ASN A 343 7.04 8.77 -4.40
CA ASN A 343 8.41 8.53 -4.88
C ASN A 343 9.15 7.44 -4.07
N GLU A 344 8.42 6.45 -3.53
CA GLU A 344 8.96 5.43 -2.60
C GLU A 344 10.13 4.60 -3.16
N SER A 345 10.22 4.42 -4.48
CA SER A 345 11.33 3.69 -5.12
C SER A 345 12.67 4.43 -5.05
N THR A 346 12.65 5.76 -4.84
CA THR A 346 13.87 6.57 -4.74
C THR A 346 14.07 7.18 -3.36
N SER A 347 13.06 7.89 -2.86
CA SER A 347 13.12 8.60 -1.59
C SER A 347 11.75 9.13 -1.19
N ILE A 348 11.41 8.94 0.08
CA ILE A 348 10.22 9.56 0.69
C ILE A 348 10.57 10.99 1.10
N ARG A 349 9.62 11.93 0.96
CA ARG A 349 9.80 13.30 1.46
C ARG A 349 10.09 13.31 2.95
N LYS A 350 11.15 14.01 3.33
CA LYS A 350 11.56 14.18 4.74
C LYS A 350 10.42 14.76 5.58
N ASP A 351 9.65 15.67 5.01
CA ASP A 351 8.52 16.32 5.67
C ASP A 351 7.46 15.32 6.19
N PHE A 352 7.27 14.15 5.57
CA PHE A 352 6.38 13.11 6.12
C PHE A 352 7.02 12.34 7.26
N ILE A 353 8.25 11.87 7.05
CA ILE A 353 8.97 11.02 8.03
C ILE A 353 9.27 11.78 9.33
N GLN A 354 9.35 13.11 9.25
CA GLN A 354 9.61 13.97 10.38
C GLN A 354 8.36 14.33 11.19
N ARG A 355 7.16 14.00 10.71
CA ARG A 355 5.92 14.34 11.41
C ARG A 355 5.53 13.28 12.43
N TRP A 356 5.20 13.74 13.62
CA TRP A 356 4.74 12.93 14.74
C TRP A 356 3.31 12.37 14.55
N ASP A 357 2.51 12.98 13.68
CA ASP A 357 1.13 12.60 13.38
C ASP A 357 0.99 11.75 12.10
N VAL A 358 2.13 11.23 11.61
CA VAL A 358 2.22 10.34 10.45
C VAL A 358 2.72 8.98 10.91
N THR A 359 1.97 7.92 10.62
CA THR A 359 2.47 6.54 10.69
C THR A 359 2.94 6.14 9.30
N ALA A 360 4.23 5.84 9.16
CA ALA A 360 4.85 5.49 7.89
C ALA A 360 5.33 4.03 7.92
N LEU A 361 4.96 3.26 6.89
CA LEU A 361 5.41 1.88 6.66
C LEU A 361 6.06 1.76 5.26
N PRO A 362 7.03 0.86 5.07
CA PRO A 362 7.78 0.75 3.81
C PRO A 362 7.13 -0.27 2.84
N HIS A 363 5.88 -0.03 2.43
CA HIS A 363 5.14 -0.87 1.46
C HIS A 363 5.07 -2.36 1.85
N MET A 364 4.59 -2.62 3.06
CA MET A 364 4.58 -3.96 3.68
C MET A 364 3.23 -4.69 3.55
N GLY A 365 2.24 -4.12 2.86
CA GLY A 365 0.87 -4.64 2.79
C GLY A 365 0.75 -6.16 2.62
N SER A 366 1.48 -6.77 1.67
CA SER A 366 1.45 -8.22 1.42
C SER A 366 2.71 -8.95 1.88
N ALA A 367 3.62 -8.28 2.58
CA ALA A 367 4.95 -8.80 2.93
C ALA A 367 4.91 -9.74 4.14
N VAL A 368 4.25 -10.89 3.98
CA VAL A 368 4.17 -11.97 4.97
C VAL A 368 4.62 -13.30 4.38
N MET A 369 5.23 -14.16 5.21
CA MET A 369 5.81 -15.44 4.76
C MET A 369 4.77 -16.34 4.07
N ASP A 370 3.56 -16.41 4.60
CA ASP A 370 2.46 -17.21 4.03
C ASP A 370 2.12 -16.79 2.59
N MET A 371 2.30 -15.49 2.28
CA MET A 371 2.06 -14.96 0.94
C MET A 371 3.14 -15.43 -0.04
N MET A 372 4.37 -15.70 0.40
CA MET A 372 5.44 -16.19 -0.47
C MET A 372 5.10 -17.57 -1.07
N SER A 373 4.64 -18.49 -0.24
CA SER A 373 4.18 -19.81 -0.71
C SER A 373 2.92 -19.70 -1.57
N LEU A 374 1.95 -18.87 -1.14
CA LEU A 374 0.70 -18.71 -1.85
C LEU A 374 0.87 -18.06 -3.23
N GLN A 375 1.66 -16.99 -3.35
CA GLN A 375 1.92 -16.35 -4.63
C GLN A 375 2.68 -17.27 -5.58
N THR A 376 3.63 -18.04 -5.07
CA THR A 376 4.38 -19.02 -5.86
C THR A 376 3.43 -20.11 -6.38
N LEU A 377 2.58 -20.66 -5.51
CA LEU A 377 1.60 -21.67 -5.87
C LEU A 377 0.64 -21.17 -6.95
N ILE A 378 0.05 -19.97 -6.79
CA ILE A 378 -0.88 -19.41 -7.77
C ILE A 378 -0.19 -19.11 -9.09
N THR A 379 1.06 -18.66 -9.06
CA THR A 379 1.82 -18.41 -10.28
C THR A 379 2.11 -19.70 -11.05
N LEU A 380 2.43 -20.78 -10.34
CA LEU A 380 2.52 -22.13 -10.93
C LEU A 380 1.17 -22.62 -11.47
N GLN A 381 0.06 -22.38 -10.77
CA GLN A 381 -1.28 -22.73 -11.25
C GLN A 381 -1.66 -21.95 -12.51
N ASN A 382 -1.28 -20.67 -12.60
CA ASN A 382 -1.44 -19.89 -13.83
C ASN A 382 -0.63 -20.49 -14.98
N ALA A 383 0.63 -20.89 -14.74
CA ALA A 383 1.46 -21.54 -15.73
C ALA A 383 0.86 -22.90 -16.18
N GLU A 384 0.41 -23.72 -15.24
CA GLU A 384 -0.27 -24.98 -15.51
C GLU A 384 -1.52 -24.77 -16.36
N ASP A 385 -2.37 -23.79 -16.01
CA ASP A 385 -3.59 -23.49 -16.76
C ASP A 385 -3.28 -23.14 -18.22
N ILE A 386 -2.30 -22.27 -18.45
CA ILE A 386 -1.93 -21.80 -19.79
C ILE A 386 -1.29 -22.92 -20.61
N PHE A 387 -0.29 -23.62 -20.05
CA PHE A 387 0.58 -24.50 -20.83
C PHE A 387 0.16 -25.97 -20.83
N VAL A 388 -0.64 -26.41 -19.85
CA VAL A 388 -1.11 -27.80 -19.73
C VAL A 388 -2.59 -27.92 -20.05
N LYS A 389 -3.41 -27.01 -19.54
CA LYS A 389 -4.88 -27.08 -19.67
C LYS A 389 -5.42 -26.31 -20.88
N GLY A 390 -4.59 -25.48 -21.51
CA GLY A 390 -4.97 -24.66 -22.67
C GLY A 390 -5.86 -23.47 -22.31
N GLY A 391 -5.83 -23.03 -21.05
CA GLY A 391 -6.55 -21.87 -20.54
C GLY A 391 -5.83 -20.55 -20.80
N LYS A 392 -6.25 -19.51 -20.06
CA LYS A 392 -5.72 -18.13 -20.16
C LYS A 392 -5.05 -17.67 -18.85
N GLY A 393 -4.88 -18.58 -17.92
CA GLY A 393 -4.51 -18.31 -16.53
C GLY A 393 -5.73 -18.37 -15.62
N VAL A 394 -5.49 -18.76 -14.37
CA VAL A 394 -6.48 -18.76 -13.30
C VAL A 394 -6.94 -17.33 -12.97
N TYR A 395 -6.01 -16.37 -13.02
CA TYR A 395 -6.29 -14.96 -12.75
C TYR A 395 -5.73 -14.06 -13.87
N PRO A 396 -6.41 -14.01 -15.03
CA PRO A 396 -6.01 -13.15 -16.13
C PRO A 396 -6.25 -11.67 -15.78
N VAL A 397 -5.31 -10.82 -16.18
CA VAL A 397 -5.43 -9.36 -16.03
C VAL A 397 -6.11 -8.78 -17.27
N ASN A 398 -7.15 -7.97 -17.01
CA ASN A 398 -8.06 -7.46 -18.03
C ASN A 398 -7.71 -6.08 -18.60
#